data_AF-A0A5E6NHP1-F1
#
_entry.id   AF-A0A5E6NHP1-F1
#
_cell.length_a   1.000
_cell.length_b   1.000
_cell.length_c   1.000
_cell.angle_alpha   90.00
_cell.angle_beta   90.00
_cell.angle_gamma   90.00
#
_symmetry.space_group_name_H-M   'P 1'
#
loop_
_entity.id
_entity.type
_entity.pdbx_description
1 polymer ?
#
loop_
_entity_poly.entity_id
_entity_poly.type
_entity_poly.pdbx_seq_one_letter_code
_entity_poly.pdbx_strand_id
1 'polypeptide(L)'
;MNFNEAYVGASYGDFGLTYYKGNGEKTLEAGDYIEGSYGTSINDIDVSLTVGRYSEAVKGDSNDYKVYGVSLGRSYGGLDYALGFTKVKDSDSSAAYNTLNEKNTMFSISKSF
;
A
#
# COMPACT_ATOMS: atom_id res chain seq x y z
N MET A 1 9.71 7.56 27.23
CA MET A 1 9.01 6.73 26.22
C MET A 1 9.74 6.95 24.92
N ASN A 2 10.49 5.95 24.43
CA ASN A 2 11.11 6.01 23.10
C ASN A 2 10.21 5.22 22.17
N PHE A 3 9.46 5.92 21.32
CA PHE A 3 8.66 5.26 20.28
C PHE A 3 9.61 4.86 19.15
N ASN A 4 9.67 3.57 18.86
CA ASN A 4 10.52 3.01 17.80
C ASN A 4 9.87 3.08 16.41
N GLU A 5 8.57 3.32 16.36
CA GLU A 5 7.80 3.46 15.14
C GLU A 5 6.81 4.60 15.30
N ALA A 6 6.50 5.28 14.19
CA ALA A 6 5.47 6.31 14.16
C ALA A 6 4.64 6.19 12.91
N TYR A 7 3.33 6.38 13.06
CA TYR A 7 2.38 6.39 11.95
C TYR A 7 1.60 7.70 12.01
N VAL A 8 1.60 8.43 10.90
CA VAL A 8 0.85 9.67 10.74
C VAL A 8 0.10 9.61 9.43
N GLY A 9 -1.22 9.65 9.51
CA GLY A 9 -2.10 9.74 8.36
C GLY A 9 -2.91 11.02 8.38
N ALA A 10 -3.13 11.60 7.21
CA ALA A 10 -4.08 12.69 7.00
C ALA A 10 -4.93 12.37 5.77
N SER A 11 -6.19 12.77 5.81
CA SER A 11 -7.09 12.65 4.66
C SER A 11 -7.89 13.92 4.47
N TYR A 12 -8.23 14.19 3.21
CA TYR A 12 -9.10 15.30 2.83
C TYR A 12 -9.95 14.89 1.64
N GLY A 13 -11.26 14.80 1.86
CA GLY A 13 -12.19 14.25 0.88
C GLY A 13 -11.78 12.84 0.48
N ASP A 14 -11.62 12.64 -0.83
CA ASP A 14 -11.29 11.35 -1.44
C ASP A 14 -9.78 11.03 -1.37
N PHE A 15 -8.93 11.97 -0.92
CA PHE A 15 -7.48 11.79 -0.87
C PHE A 15 -7.00 11.41 0.53
N GLY A 16 -6.07 10.46 0.60
CA GLY A 16 -5.32 10.09 1.79
C GLY A 16 -3.82 10.22 1.58
N LEU A 17 -3.10 10.60 2.63
CA LEU A 17 -1.65 10.55 2.70
C LEU A 17 -1.24 9.96 4.04
N THR A 18 -0.37 8.96 3.97
CA THR A 18 0.16 8.24 5.12
C THR A 18 1.67 8.33 5.08
N TYR A 19 2.26 8.66 6.22
CA TYR A 19 3.69 8.51 6.47
C TYR A 19 3.90 7.58 7.65
N TYR A 20 4.79 6.61 7.46
CA TYR A 20 5.24 5.71 8.50
C TYR A 20 6.76 5.83 8.63
N LYS A 21 7.20 5.89 9.88
CA LYS A 21 8.60 5.80 10.25
C LYS A 21 8.83 4.45 10.92
N GLY A 22 9.63 3.61 10.28
CA GLY A 22 9.97 2.27 10.77
C GLY A 22 11.17 2.29 11.71
N ASN A 23 11.33 1.22 12.48
CA ASN A 23 12.46 1.05 13.40
C ASN A 23 13.74 0.61 12.67
N GLY A 24 13.60 0.01 11.48
CA GLY A 24 14.71 -0.37 10.61
C GLY A 24 15.70 -1.37 11.20
N GLU A 25 15.28 -2.10 12.23
CA GLU A 25 16.12 -3.07 12.95
C GLU A 25 16.02 -4.49 12.38
N LYS A 26 15.06 -4.77 11.48
CA LYS A 26 14.86 -6.12 10.91
C LYS A 26 14.51 -6.08 9.44
N THR A 27 15.10 -7.00 8.68
CA THR A 27 14.85 -7.26 7.25
C THR A 27 13.41 -7.68 6.91
N LEU A 28 12.56 -7.96 7.90
CA LEU A 28 11.15 -8.33 7.72
C LEU A 28 10.17 -7.22 8.12
N GLU A 29 10.65 -6.14 8.73
CA GLU A 29 9.83 -4.96 9.06
C GLU A 29 9.90 -3.98 7.89
N ALA A 30 8.84 -3.20 7.65
CA ALA A 30 8.90 -2.17 6.63
C ALA A 30 9.84 -1.04 7.09
N GLY A 31 10.67 -0.54 6.18
CA GLY A 31 11.35 0.74 6.39
C GLY A 31 10.36 1.90 6.41
N ASP A 32 10.89 3.12 6.42
CA ASP A 32 10.07 4.32 6.30
C ASP A 32 9.25 4.26 5.00
N TYR A 33 7.99 4.66 5.03
CA TYR A 33 7.20 4.75 3.81
C TYR A 33 6.30 5.96 3.78
N ILE A 34 6.00 6.39 2.56
CA ILE A 34 4.96 7.35 2.27
C ILE A 34 3.99 6.74 1.26
N GLU A 35 2.70 6.77 1.57
CA GLU A 35 1.65 6.23 0.73
C GLU A 35 0.56 7.27 0.52
N GLY A 36 0.23 7.52 -0.74
CA GLY A 36 -0.92 8.31 -1.14
C GLY A 36 -2.04 7.39 -1.60
N SER A 37 -3.26 7.72 -1.25
CA SER A 37 -4.46 7.02 -1.71
C SER A 37 -5.49 8.00 -2.27
N TYR A 38 -6.30 7.51 -3.20
CA TYR A 38 -7.48 8.20 -3.71
C TYR A 38 -8.62 7.20 -3.82
N GLY A 39 -9.75 7.48 -3.19
CA GLY A 39 -10.93 6.62 -3.21
C GLY A 39 -12.15 7.41 -3.63
N THR A 40 -12.90 6.93 -4.62
CA THR A 40 -14.13 7.58 -5.08
C THR A 40 -15.15 6.53 -5.50
N SER A 41 -16.43 6.89 -5.52
CA SER A 41 -17.51 5.98 -5.94
C SER A 41 -18.06 6.44 -7.29
N ILE A 42 -18.08 5.53 -8.27
CA ILE A 42 -18.67 5.75 -9.59
C ILE A 42 -19.93 4.89 -9.67
N ASN A 43 -21.09 5.54 -9.52
CA ASN A 43 -22.37 4.86 -9.28
C ASN A 43 -22.30 4.03 -7.99
N ASP A 44 -22.55 2.72 -8.08
CA ASP A 44 -22.50 1.76 -6.96
C ASP A 44 -21.16 0.99 -6.88
N ILE A 45 -20.12 1.47 -7.56
CA ILE A 45 -18.80 0.82 -7.57
C ILE A 45 -17.80 1.75 -6.90
N ASP A 46 -17.23 1.27 -5.80
CA ASP A 46 -16.15 1.95 -5.10
C ASP A 46 -14.83 1.67 -5.79
N VAL A 47 -14.12 2.71 -6.18
CA VAL A 47 -12.81 2.62 -6.83
C VAL A 47 -11.78 3.22 -5.90
N SER A 48 -10.72 2.47 -5.58
CA SER A 48 -9.58 3.00 -4.84
C SER A 48 -8.29 2.85 -5.64
N LEU A 49 -7.40 3.83 -5.49
CA LEU A 49 -6.07 3.87 -6.04
C LEU A 49 -5.08 4.13 -4.91
N THR A 50 -3.95 3.44 -4.94
CA THR A 50 -2.88 3.60 -3.96
C THR A 50 -1.54 3.70 -4.66
N VAL A 51 -0.69 4.63 -4.23
CA VAL A 51 0.70 4.74 -4.68
C VAL A 51 1.58 4.97 -3.47
N GLY A 52 2.56 4.09 -3.26
CA GLY A 52 3.49 4.17 -2.14
C GLY A 52 4.94 4.08 -2.56
N ARG A 53 5.81 4.69 -1.75
CA ARG A 53 7.26 4.50 -1.79
C ARG A 53 7.72 4.02 -0.42
N TYR A 54 8.39 2.89 -0.41
CA TYR A 54 8.88 2.22 0.77
C TYR A 54 10.39 2.20 0.69
N SER A 55 11.00 2.70 1.76
CA SER A 55 12.44 2.68 1.91
C SER A 55 12.93 1.36 2.47
N GLU A 56 14.22 1.11 2.26
CA GLU A 56 15.01 0.07 2.92
C GLU A 56 14.65 -0.03 4.40
N ALA A 57 14.43 -1.26 4.86
CA ALA A 57 14.27 -1.53 6.27
C ALA A 57 15.62 -1.33 6.98
N VAL A 58 16.69 -1.89 6.44
CA VAL A 58 18.04 -1.74 6.99
C VAL A 58 18.89 -0.95 6.01
N LYS A 59 19.43 0.21 6.43
CA LYS A 59 20.25 1.07 5.56
C LYS A 59 21.38 0.29 4.88
N GLY A 60 21.41 0.34 3.55
CA GLY A 60 22.37 -0.33 2.69
C GLY A 60 21.91 -1.69 2.18
N ASP A 61 20.66 -2.11 2.44
CA ASP A 61 20.12 -3.39 1.95
C ASP A 61 19.57 -3.34 0.51
N SER A 62 19.48 -2.15 -0.11
CA SER A 62 19.02 -1.89 -1.48
C SER A 62 17.61 -2.40 -1.79
N ASN A 63 16.74 -2.52 -0.77
CA ASN A 63 15.37 -3.01 -0.92
C ASN A 63 14.31 -1.89 -0.98
N ASP A 64 14.65 -0.73 -1.53
CA ASP A 64 13.66 0.32 -1.79
C ASP A 64 12.65 -0.15 -2.84
N TYR A 65 11.34 -0.04 -2.58
CA TYR A 65 10.30 -0.44 -3.54
C TYR A 65 9.14 0.56 -3.63
N LYS A 66 8.37 0.42 -4.69
CA LYS A 66 7.17 1.20 -4.99
C LYS A 66 5.98 0.27 -5.08
N VAL A 67 4.87 0.70 -4.51
CA VAL A 67 3.60 -0.01 -4.52
C VAL A 67 2.60 0.77 -5.35
N TYR A 68 1.85 0.07 -6.21
CA TYR A 68 0.74 0.62 -6.96
C TYR A 68 -0.46 -0.30 -6.76
N GLY A 69 -1.55 0.23 -6.24
CA GLY A 69 -2.79 -0.50 -5.98
C GLY A 69 -3.94 0.10 -6.77
N VAL A 70 -4.84 -0.77 -7.23
CA VAL A 70 -6.19 -0.40 -7.65
C VAL A 70 -7.18 -1.42 -7.10
N SER A 71 -8.29 -0.98 -6.53
CA SER A 71 -9.36 -1.88 -6.10
C SER A 71 -10.72 -1.41 -6.59
N LEU A 72 -11.59 -2.38 -6.83
CA LEU A 72 -13.00 -2.19 -7.14
C LEU A 72 -13.83 -2.89 -6.07
N GLY A 73 -14.77 -2.17 -5.46
CA GLY A 73 -15.69 -2.64 -4.45
C GLY A 73 -17.14 -2.48 -4.89
N ARG A 74 -18.01 -3.38 -4.43
CA ARG A 74 -19.46 -3.20 -4.54
C ARG A 74 -20.16 -3.91 -3.39
N SER A 75 -21.14 -3.23 -2.79
CA SER A 75 -22.06 -3.82 -1.84
C SER A 75 -23.35 -4.26 -2.55
N TYR A 76 -23.79 -5.50 -2.31
CA TYR A 76 -25.05 -6.03 -2.83
C TYR A 76 -25.68 -7.01 -1.84
N GLY A 77 -26.95 -6.79 -1.47
CA GLY A 77 -27.68 -7.68 -0.57
C GLY A 77 -27.07 -7.79 0.85
N GLY A 78 -26.36 -6.75 1.31
CA GLY A 78 -25.64 -6.76 2.58
C GLY A 78 -24.35 -7.59 2.57
N LEU A 79 -23.84 -7.94 1.38
CA LEU A 79 -22.51 -8.51 1.18
C LEU A 79 -21.63 -7.50 0.45
N ASP A 80 -20.38 -7.37 0.89
CA ASP A 80 -19.38 -6.50 0.31
C ASP A 80 -18.40 -7.34 -0.50
N TYR A 81 -18.30 -7.06 -1.79
CA TYR A 81 -17.40 -7.72 -2.72
C TYR A 81 -16.29 -6.75 -3.09
N ALA A 82 -15.03 -7.19 -3.05
CA ALA A 82 -13.92 -6.39 -3.56
C ALA A 82 -12.92 -7.21 -4.36
N LEU A 83 -12.42 -6.61 -5.44
CA LEU A 83 -11.33 -7.10 -6.27
C LEU A 83 -10.21 -6.07 -6.26
N GLY A 84 -9.05 -6.44 -5.73
CA GLY A 84 -7.86 -5.60 -5.65
C GLY A 84 -6.74 -6.14 -6.54
N PHE A 85 -6.00 -5.24 -7.16
CA PHE A 85 -4.78 -5.52 -7.90
C PHE A 85 -3.66 -4.66 -7.34
N THR A 86 -2.55 -5.29 -6.95
CA THR A 86 -1.38 -4.59 -6.42
C THR A 86 -0.15 -5.00 -7.21
N LYS A 87 0.66 -4.01 -7.56
CA LYS A 87 1.98 -4.20 -8.17
C LYS A 87 3.05 -3.64 -7.25
N VAL A 88 4.07 -4.44 -6.98
CA VAL A 88 5.28 -4.02 -6.26
C VAL A 88 6.43 -4.01 -7.26
N LYS A 89 7.22 -2.94 -7.26
CA LYS A 89 8.40 -2.81 -8.14
C LYS A 89 9.56 -2.18 -7.38
N ASP A 90 10.76 -2.70 -7.55
CA ASP A 90 12.00 -2.04 -7.09
C ASP A 90 12.08 -0.57 -7.57
N SER A 91 12.60 0.28 -6.68
CA SER A 91 12.79 1.69 -6.96
C SER A 91 13.92 1.93 -7.96
N ASP A 92 14.95 1.09 -7.93
CA ASP A 92 16.11 1.19 -8.80
C ASP A 92 16.02 0.16 -9.94
N SER A 93 16.23 0.62 -11.18
CA SER A 93 16.10 -0.23 -12.39
C SER A 93 17.44 -0.79 -12.86
N SER A 94 18.48 -0.71 -12.00
CA SER A 94 19.80 -1.25 -12.27
C SER A 94 19.72 -2.77 -12.42
N ALA A 95 20.14 -3.27 -13.58
CA ALA A 95 19.99 -4.67 -13.99
C ALA A 95 20.68 -5.70 -13.06
N ALA A 96 21.46 -5.25 -12.08
CA ALA A 96 22.14 -6.10 -11.12
C ALA A 96 21.24 -6.60 -9.98
N TYR A 97 20.11 -5.92 -9.69
CA TYR A 97 19.28 -6.18 -8.50
C TYR A 97 17.77 -6.21 -8.76
N ASN A 98 17.31 -6.29 -10.01
CA ASN A 98 15.88 -6.38 -10.36
C ASN A 98 15.27 -7.71 -9.85
N THR A 99 14.89 -7.77 -8.57
CA THR A 99 14.37 -9.00 -7.93
C THR A 99 12.89 -8.86 -7.57
N LEU A 100 12.36 -7.65 -7.36
CA LEU A 100 10.96 -7.41 -7.03
C LEU A 100 10.21 -6.76 -8.19
N ASN A 101 9.41 -7.57 -8.87
CA ASN A 101 8.37 -7.14 -9.81
C ASN A 101 7.15 -8.04 -9.65
N GLU A 102 6.52 -7.93 -8.49
CA GLU A 102 5.41 -8.79 -8.09
C GLU A 102 4.07 -8.17 -8.44
N LYS A 103 3.10 -9.04 -8.75
CA LYS A 103 1.72 -8.67 -9.02
C LYS A 103 0.83 -9.59 -8.22
N ASN A 104 -0.06 -9.00 -7.42
CA ASN A 104 -1.01 -9.72 -6.61
C ASN A 104 -2.43 -9.31 -6.99
N THR A 105 -3.32 -10.31 -7.03
CA THR A 105 -4.76 -10.12 -7.21
C THR A 105 -5.45 -10.69 -5.99
N MET A 106 -6.28 -9.88 -5.34
CA MET A 106 -7.04 -10.29 -4.17
C MET A 106 -8.52 -10.18 -4.47
N PHE A 107 -9.26 -11.26 -4.23
CA PHE A 107 -10.71 -11.24 -4.19
C PHE A 107 -11.16 -11.43 -2.75
N SER A 108 -12.09 -10.59 -2.30
CA SER A 108 -12.64 -10.67 -0.95
C SER A 108 -14.16 -10.55 -0.98
N ILE A 109 -14.80 -11.31 -0.09
CA ILE A 109 -16.22 -11.22 0.22
C ILE A 109 -16.31 -11.02 1.73
N SER A 110 -17.03 -10.01 2.17
CA SER A 110 -17.26 -9.76 3.58
C SER A 110 -18.72 -9.43 3.86
N LYS A 111 -19.11 -9.55 5.13
CA LYS A 111 -20.43 -9.21 5.63
C LYS A 111 -20.24 -8.45 6.94
N SER A 112 -20.70 -7.21 6.96
CA SER A 112 -20.75 -6.43 8.20
C SER A 112 -22.02 -6.81 8.98
N PHE A 113 -21.86 -7.08 10.28
CA PHE A 113 -22.95 -7.46 11.20
C PHE A 113 -23.39 -6.27 12.05
#